data_AF-G5LV52-F1
#
_entry.id   AF-G5LV52-F1
#
_cell.length_a   1.000
_cell.length_b   1.000
_cell.length_c   1.000
_cell.angle_alpha   90.00
_cell.angle_beta   90.00
_cell.angle_gamma   90.00
#
_symmetry.space_group_name_H-M   'P 1'
#
loop_
_entity.id
_entity.type
_entity.pdbx_description
1 polymer ?
#
loop_
_entity_poly.entity_id
_entity_poly.type
_entity_poly.pdbx_seq_one_letter_code
_entity_poly.pdbx_strand_id
1 'polypeptide(L)' 'MIHRDEAMAECMASKQPLGEYRSDSLAAEEVLTLANWCLLHDAGDKTSAGSLR' A
#
# COMPACT_ATOMS: atom_id res chain seq x y z
N MET A 1 -8.88 -6.14 1.40
CA MET A 1 -8.53 -7.44 0.81
C MET A 1 -7.62 -7.13 -0.36
N ILE A 2 -6.50 -7.84 -0.53
CA ILE A 2 -5.66 -7.72 -1.73
C ILE A 2 -5.91 -8.99 -2.55
N HIS A 3 -6.28 -8.85 -3.80
CA HIS A 3 -6.55 -9.99 -4.67
C HIS A 3 -5.27 -10.76 -4.97
N ARG A 4 -5.42 -12.07 -5.17
CA ARG A 4 -4.31 -12.90 -5.65
C ARG A 4 -4.06 -12.55 -7.12
N ASP A 5 -2.91 -11.96 -7.39
CA ASP A 5 -2.51 -11.42 -8.69
C ASP A 5 -1.14 -11.99 -9.09
N GLU A 6 -1.00 -12.44 -10.33
CA GLU A 6 0.25 -12.98 -10.88
C GLU A 6 1.34 -11.90 -10.93
N ALA A 7 0.96 -10.63 -11.12
CA ALA A 7 1.87 -9.49 -11.10
C ALA A 7 2.64 -9.37 -9.77
N MET A 8 2.02 -9.79 -8.66
CA MET A 8 2.67 -9.81 -7.35
C MET A 8 3.80 -10.85 -7.29
N ALA A 9 3.58 -12.04 -7.85
CA ALA A 9 4.60 -13.10 -7.90
C ALA A 9 5.75 -12.70 -8.85
N GLU A 10 5.41 -12.16 -10.02
CA GLU A 10 6.38 -11.75 -11.02
C GLU A 10 7.25 -10.57 -10.58
N CYS A 11 6.68 -9.55 -9.93
CA CYS A 11 7.45 -8.40 -9.45
C CYS A 11 8.44 -8.82 -8.36
N MET A 12 8.06 -9.77 -7.49
CA MET A 12 8.95 -10.35 -6.48
C MET A 12 10.10 -11.13 -7.14
N ALA A 13 9.81 -11.94 -8.16
CA ALA A 13 10.84 -12.66 -8.91
C ALA A 13 11.81 -11.69 -9.64
N SER A 14 11.25 -10.59 -10.16
CA SER A 14 11.99 -9.51 -10.84
C SER A 14 12.70 -8.56 -9.87
N LYS A 15 12.47 -8.70 -8.56
CA LYS A 15 12.98 -7.81 -7.49
C LYS A 15 12.66 -6.34 -7.72
N GLN A 16 11.48 -6.07 -8.26
CA GLN A 16 10.98 -4.72 -8.48
C GLN A 16 9.71 -4.48 -7.65
N PRO A 17 9.46 -3.24 -7.20
CA PRO A 17 8.18 -2.88 -6.60
C PRO A 17 7.02 -3.17 -7.56
N LEU A 18 5.90 -3.68 -7.04
CA LEU A 18 4.73 -4.02 -7.87
C LEU A 18 4.27 -2.84 -8.74
N GLY A 19 4.17 -1.65 -8.13
CA GLY A 19 3.76 -0.43 -8.83
C GLY A 19 4.72 0.04 -9.92
N GLU A 20 5.99 -0.39 -9.89
CA GLU A 20 6.96 -0.10 -10.97
C GLU A 20 6.95 -1.19 -12.05
N TYR A 21 6.77 -2.45 -11.65
CA TYR A 21 6.78 -3.60 -12.56
C TYR A 21 5.50 -3.69 -13.41
N ARG A 22 4.34 -3.49 -12.77
CA ARG A 22 2.99 -3.53 -13.35
C ARG A 22 2.09 -2.54 -12.63
N SER A 23 2.23 -1.26 -12.97
CA SER A 23 1.47 -0.16 -12.37
C SER A 23 -0.05 -0.26 -12.59
N ASP A 24 -0.49 -0.96 -13.62
CA ASP A 24 -1.88 -1.11 -14.04
C ASP A 24 -2.56 -2.40 -13.49
N SER A 25 -1.87 -3.19 -12.66
CA SER A 25 -2.45 -4.38 -12.05
C SER A 25 -3.42 -4.01 -10.92
N LEU A 26 -4.45 -4.84 -10.72
CA LEU A 26 -5.42 -4.64 -9.64
C LEU A 26 -4.74 -4.67 -8.26
N ALA A 27 -3.79 -5.58 -8.04
CA ALA A 27 -3.05 -5.62 -6.79
C ALA A 27 -2.23 -4.34 -6.54
N ALA A 28 -1.71 -3.68 -7.59
CA ALA A 28 -0.99 -2.41 -7.44
C ALA A 28 -1.93 -1.29 -6.94
N GLU A 29 -3.13 -1.20 -7.51
CA GLU A 29 -4.16 -0.24 -7.09
C GLU A 29 -4.62 -0.49 -5.64
N GLU A 30 -4.81 -1.76 -5.27
CA GLU A 30 -5.24 -2.14 -3.93
C GLU A 30 -4.17 -1.88 -2.86
N VAL A 31 -2.89 -2.14 -3.17
CA VAL A 31 -1.77 -1.82 -2.29
C VAL A 31 -1.66 -0.32 -2.10
N LEU A 32 -1.81 0.49 -3.16
CA LEU A 32 -1.79 1.95 -3.06
C LEU A 32 -2.98 2.47 -2.23
N THR A 33 -4.16 1.93 -2.45
CA THR A 33 -5.36 2.26 -1.69
C THR A 33 -5.19 1.94 -0.20
N LEU A 34 -4.65 0.76 0.11
CA LEU A 34 -4.34 0.36 1.49
C LEU A 34 -3.29 1.27 2.13
N ALA A 35 -2.21 1.59 1.41
CA ALA A 35 -1.17 2.49 1.91
C ALA A 35 -1.72 3.88 2.25
N ASN A 36 -2.55 4.44 1.38
CA ASN A 36 -3.23 5.72 1.62
C ASN A 36 -4.14 5.66 2.86
N TRP A 37 -4.89 4.57 3.03
CA TRP A 37 -5.70 4.36 4.23
C TRP A 37 -4.84 4.35 5.50
N CYS A 38 -3.72 3.61 5.49
CA CYS A 38 -2.78 3.57 6.63
C CYS A 38 -2.24 4.97 6.96
N LEU A 39 -1.84 5.76 5.97
CA LEU A 39 -1.30 7.11 6.18
C LEU A 39 -2.36 8.06 6.77
N LEU A 40 -3.59 7.99 6.29
CA LEU A 40 -4.69 8.81 6.81
C LEU A 40 -5.01 8.47 8.27
N HIS A 41 -4.97 7.18 8.63
CA HIS A 41 -5.28 6.73 9.98
C HIS A 41 -4.12 6.91 10.98
N ASP A 42 -2.87 6.75 10.55
CA ASP A 42 -1.69 7.07 11.38
C ASP A 42 -1.64 8.58 11.73
N ALA A 43 -2.01 9.45 10.79
CA ALA A 43 -2.10 10.89 11.04
C ALA A 43 -3.20 11.27 12.05
N GLY A 44 -4.31 10.52 12.07
CA GLY A 44 -5.40 10.68 13.04
C GLY A 44 -4.96 10.37 14.47
N ASP A 45 -4.17 9.31 14.66
CA ASP A 45 -3.66 8.90 15.98
C ASP A 45 -2.61 9.87 16.54
N LYS A 46 -1.79 10.48 15.68
CA LYS A 46 -0.81 11.50 16.10
C LYS A 46 -1.46 12.80 16.60
N THR A 47 -2.70 13.11 16.21
CA THR A 47 -3.42 14.29 16.71
C THR A 47 -3.93 14.07 18.15
N SER A 48 -4.37 12.85 18.49
CA SER A 48 -4.74 12.50 19.88
C SER A 48 -3.54 12.34 20.80
N ALA A 49 -2.42 11.78 20.30
CA ALA A 49 -1.20 11.60 21.10
C ALA A 49 -0.45 12.92 21.39
N GLY A 50 -0.68 13.98 20.60
CA GLY A 50 -0.08 15.30 20.79
C GLY A 50 -0.85 16.25 21.73
N SER A 51 -2.08 15.91 22.13
CA SER A 51 -2.93 16.77 22.98
C SER A 51 -2.66 16.61 24.50
N LEU A 52 -1.65 15.83 24.87
CA LEU A 52 -1.11 15.73 26.23
C LEU A 52 0.28 16.38 26.30
N ARG A 53 0.36 17.68 25.98
CA ARG A 53 1.50 18.53 26.33
C ARG A 53 1.03 19.94 26.67
#